data_AF-A0A832CF51-F1
#
_entry.id   AF-A0A832CF51-F1
#
_cell.length_a   1.000
_cell.length_b   1.000
_cell.length_c   1.000
_cell.angle_alpha   90.00
_cell.angle_beta   90.00
_cell.angle_gamma   90.00
#
_symmetry.space_group_name_H-M   'P 1'
#
loop_
_entity.id
_entity.type
_entity.pdbx_description
1 polymer ?
#
loop_
_entity_poly.entity_id
_entity_poly.type
_entity_poly.pdbx_seq_one_letter_code
_entity_poly.pdbx_strand_id
1 'polypeptide(L)'
;MDPVRRAVEDFSKLQNLIAQGIESGILDEDMGQSFRARARSVLSMIEDVGLVPALSFCFARATKSTYNRVVSAWQKGWGAEAQRERGKKMIGKEEGGYAFYLFLVLSYLRELGILKKDPAQPVEALGELVDVQVLAAKLLTPYCIQLKKLAEAVYTREKPGGE
;
A
#
# COMPACT_ATOMS: atom_id res chain seq x y z
N MET A 1 8.94 -11.58 14.19
CA MET A 1 8.85 -10.15 13.86
C MET A 1 7.64 -9.57 14.59
N ASP A 2 7.76 -8.40 15.21
CA ASP A 2 6.62 -7.74 15.86
C ASP A 2 5.79 -6.97 14.81
N PRO A 3 4.52 -7.36 14.56
CA PRO A 3 3.65 -6.71 13.56
C PRO A 3 3.40 -5.24 13.87
N VAL A 4 3.34 -4.85 15.14
CA VAL A 4 2.99 -3.48 15.54
C VAL A 4 4.17 -2.56 15.25
N ARG A 5 5.36 -2.93 15.73
CA ARG A 5 6.59 -2.19 15.44
C ARG A 5 6.80 -2.05 13.95
N ARG A 6 6.63 -3.14 13.20
CA ARG A 6 6.86 -3.11 11.75
C ARG A 6 5.89 -2.20 11.02
N ALA A 7 4.60 -2.22 11.38
CA ALA A 7 3.61 -1.31 10.81
C ALA A 7 3.95 0.17 11.08
N VAL A 8 4.50 0.51 12.26
CA VAL A 8 4.93 1.88 12.58
C VAL A 8 6.10 2.32 11.69
N GLU A 9 7.10 1.46 11.51
CA GLU A 9 8.26 1.73 10.66
C GLU A 9 7.84 1.94 9.19
N ASP A 10 7.03 1.02 8.65
CA ASP A 10 6.53 1.10 7.28
C ASP A 10 5.63 2.34 7.07
N PHE A 11 4.74 2.62 8.03
CA PHE A 11 3.84 3.76 7.93
C PHE A 11 4.58 5.09 7.98
N SER A 12 5.60 5.22 8.82
CA SER A 12 6.45 6.42 8.88
C SER A 12 7.14 6.69 7.53
N LYS A 13 7.66 5.62 6.89
CA LYS A 13 8.23 5.72 5.55
C LYS A 13 7.19 6.08 4.49
N LEU A 14 6.01 5.45 4.56
CA LEU A 14 4.89 5.76 3.67
C LEU A 14 4.48 7.23 3.73
N GLN A 15 4.35 7.81 4.93
CA GLN A 15 4.02 9.22 5.12
C GLN A 15 5.02 10.13 4.42
N ASN A 16 6.32 9.89 4.63
CA ASN A 16 7.38 10.67 4.00
C ASN A 16 7.32 10.57 2.46
N LEU A 17 7.08 9.37 1.92
CA LEU A 17 6.93 9.17 0.48
C LEU A 17 5.68 9.87 -0.05
N ILE A 18 4.55 9.81 0.64
CA ILE A 18 3.33 10.50 0.22
C ILE A 18 3.57 12.01 0.21
N ALA A 19 4.14 12.58 1.27
CA ALA A 19 4.42 14.01 1.37
C ALA A 19 5.35 14.48 0.23
N GLN A 20 6.49 13.80 0.03
CA GLN A 20 7.43 14.12 -1.06
C GLN A 20 6.79 14.00 -2.45
N GLY A 21 5.97 12.97 -2.65
CA GLY A 21 5.30 12.73 -3.92
C GLY A 21 4.24 13.79 -4.25
N ILE A 22 3.52 14.29 -3.24
CA ILE A 22 2.57 15.41 -3.37
C ILE A 22 3.34 16.71 -3.68
N GLU A 23 4.37 17.03 -2.91
CA GLU A 23 5.19 18.24 -3.12
C GLU A 23 5.83 18.28 -4.52
N SER A 24 6.19 17.11 -5.04
CA SER A 24 6.78 16.96 -6.38
C SER A 24 5.74 16.90 -7.52
N GLY A 25 4.44 17.00 -7.22
CA GLY A 25 3.35 16.88 -8.20
C GLY A 25 3.19 15.49 -8.84
N ILE A 26 3.78 14.46 -8.22
CA ILE A 26 3.73 13.06 -8.69
C ILE A 26 2.45 12.37 -8.20
N LEU A 27 2.04 12.69 -6.98
CA LEU A 27 0.87 12.11 -6.31
C LEU A 27 -0.22 13.16 -6.16
N ASP A 28 -1.47 12.70 -6.22
CA ASP A 28 -2.66 13.46 -5.85
C ASP A 28 -2.61 13.90 -4.38
N GLU A 29 -3.11 15.11 -4.06
CA GLU A 29 -3.10 15.68 -2.70
C GLU A 29 -3.87 14.83 -1.69
N ASP A 30 -4.90 14.09 -2.14
CA ASP A 30 -5.71 13.21 -1.32
C ASP A 30 -5.10 11.80 -1.15
N MET A 31 -3.85 11.58 -1.56
CA MET A 31 -3.23 10.25 -1.55
C MET A 31 -3.29 9.59 -0.16
N GLY A 32 -3.06 10.35 0.91
CA GLY A 32 -3.19 9.87 2.29
C GLY A 32 -4.61 9.41 2.64
N GLN A 33 -5.63 10.19 2.25
CA GLN A 33 -7.04 9.84 2.46
C GLN A 33 -7.42 8.58 1.68
N SER A 34 -6.93 8.44 0.45
CA SER A 34 -7.16 7.24 -0.35
C SER A 34 -6.50 6.02 0.27
N PHE A 35 -5.23 6.10 0.69
CA PHE A 35 -4.56 5.01 1.40
C PHE A 35 -5.35 4.58 2.65
N ARG A 36 -5.81 5.54 3.46
CA ARG A 36 -6.66 5.28 4.62
C ARG A 36 -7.93 4.52 4.24
N ALA A 37 -8.60 4.90 3.15
CA ALA A 37 -9.79 4.20 2.68
C ALA A 37 -9.48 2.72 2.37
N ARG A 38 -8.34 2.43 1.74
CA ARG A 38 -7.91 1.06 1.42
C ARG A 38 -7.50 0.26 2.64
N ALA A 39 -6.78 0.87 3.59
CA ALA A 39 -6.44 0.21 4.85
C ALA A 39 -7.67 -0.23 5.65
N ARG A 40 -8.80 0.47 5.50
CA ARG A 40 -10.09 0.05 6.06
C ARG A 40 -10.77 -1.02 5.21
N SER A 41 -10.98 -0.74 3.92
CA SER A 41 -11.84 -1.57 3.08
C SER A 41 -11.21 -2.92 2.72
N VAL A 42 -9.90 -2.95 2.47
CA VAL A 42 -9.23 -4.17 2.03
C VAL A 42 -9.12 -5.17 3.18
N LEU A 43 -8.99 -4.70 4.42
CA LEU A 43 -9.01 -5.58 5.58
C LEU A 43 -10.34 -6.36 5.67
N SER A 44 -11.48 -5.67 5.55
CA SER A 44 -12.79 -6.33 5.49
C SER A 44 -12.93 -7.23 4.26
N MET A 45 -12.41 -6.79 3.10
CA MET A 45 -12.44 -7.61 1.88
C MET A 45 -11.67 -8.93 2.04
N ILE A 46 -10.56 -8.95 2.78
CA ILE A 46 -9.82 -10.19 3.07
C ILE A 46 -10.68 -11.16 3.90
N GLU A 47 -11.50 -10.66 4.82
CA GLU A 47 -12.43 -11.47 5.62
C GLU A 47 -13.58 -12.00 4.75
N ASP A 48 -14.12 -11.17 3.85
CA ASP A 48 -15.30 -11.50 3.05
C ASP A 48 -15.00 -12.45 1.88
N VAL A 49 -13.91 -12.21 1.14
CA VAL A 49 -13.61 -12.92 -0.12
C VAL A 49 -12.26 -13.65 -0.10
N GLY A 50 -11.50 -13.57 1.00
CA GLY A 50 -10.20 -14.20 1.13
C GLY A 50 -9.03 -13.33 0.66
N LEU A 51 -7.82 -13.71 1.09
CA LEU A 51 -6.59 -12.91 0.89
C LEU A 51 -6.22 -12.74 -0.59
N VAL A 52 -6.15 -13.84 -1.34
CA VAL A 52 -5.70 -13.80 -2.74
C VAL A 52 -6.66 -13.01 -3.63
N PRO A 53 -8.00 -13.23 -3.56
CA PRO A 53 -8.95 -12.40 -4.32
C PRO A 53 -8.88 -10.91 -3.95
N ALA A 54 -8.77 -10.58 -2.66
CA ALA A 54 -8.68 -9.19 -2.21
C ALA A 54 -7.42 -8.47 -2.72
N LEU A 55 -6.26 -9.13 -2.64
CA LEU A 55 -5.00 -8.54 -3.12
C LEU A 55 -4.92 -8.51 -4.66
N SER A 56 -5.51 -9.50 -5.34
CA SER A 56 -5.64 -9.49 -6.81
C SER A 56 -6.50 -8.31 -7.28
N PHE A 57 -7.59 -8.03 -6.56
CA PHE A 57 -8.40 -6.84 -6.79
C PHE A 57 -7.60 -5.55 -6.57
N CYS A 58 -6.80 -5.48 -5.51
CA CYS A 58 -5.92 -4.32 -5.29
C CYS A 58 -4.97 -4.10 -6.47
N PHE A 59 -4.37 -5.18 -7.02
CA PHE A 59 -3.47 -5.06 -8.16
C PHE A 59 -4.20 -4.59 -9.43
N ALA A 60 -5.41 -5.11 -9.68
CA ALA A 60 -6.24 -4.67 -10.79
C ALA A 60 -6.58 -3.18 -10.72
N ARG A 61 -6.87 -2.66 -9.51
CA ARG A 61 -7.16 -1.24 -9.27
C ARG A 61 -5.91 -0.35 -9.28
N ALA A 62 -4.77 -0.88 -8.85
CA ALA A 62 -3.50 -0.15 -8.88
C ALA A 62 -3.03 0.09 -10.31
N THR A 63 -3.26 -0.84 -11.25
CA THR A 63 -2.57 -0.93 -12.54
C THR A 63 -1.07 -1.26 -12.41
N LYS A 64 -0.52 -1.96 -13.41
CA LYS A 64 0.90 -2.35 -13.43
C LYS A 64 1.84 -1.13 -13.43
N SER A 65 1.48 -0.06 -14.15
CA SER A 65 2.31 1.14 -14.28
C SER A 65 2.46 1.86 -12.92
N THR A 66 1.34 2.16 -12.27
CA THR A 66 1.34 2.84 -10.97
C THR A 66 1.95 1.96 -9.88
N TYR A 67 1.70 0.65 -9.89
CA TYR A 67 2.36 -0.26 -8.94
C TYR A 67 3.88 -0.21 -9.06
N ASN A 68 4.43 -0.27 -10.28
CA ASN A 68 5.87 -0.19 -10.50
C ASN A 68 6.49 1.13 -10.04
N ARG A 69 5.78 2.26 -10.24
CA ARG A 69 6.20 3.58 -9.75
C ARG A 69 6.25 3.62 -8.22
N VAL A 70 5.23 3.08 -7.56
CA VAL A 70 5.20 2.96 -6.09
C VAL A 70 6.33 2.07 -5.56
N VAL A 71 6.58 0.92 -6.19
CA VAL A 71 7.70 0.02 -5.82
C VAL A 71 9.05 0.75 -5.93
N SER A 72 9.29 1.43 -7.04
CA SER A 72 10.56 2.13 -7.25
C SER A 72 10.73 3.31 -6.29
N ALA A 73 9.67 4.08 -6.05
CA ALA A 73 9.66 5.13 -5.03
C ALA A 73 9.92 4.56 -3.62
N TRP A 74 9.37 3.39 -3.30
CA TRP A 74 9.65 2.73 -2.03
C TRP A 74 11.13 2.34 -1.89
N GLN A 75 11.75 1.85 -2.96
CA GLN A 75 13.12 1.38 -2.93
C GLN A 75 14.14 2.52 -3.00
N LYS A 76 13.85 3.60 -3.72
CA LYS A 76 14.83 4.63 -4.12
C LYS A 76 14.42 6.06 -3.78
N GLY A 77 13.20 6.27 -3.29
CA GLY A 77 12.60 7.59 -3.11
C GLY A 77 12.15 8.24 -4.42
N TRP A 78 11.32 9.28 -4.32
CA TRP A 78 10.85 10.01 -5.50
C TRP A 78 11.93 10.83 -6.20
N GLY A 79 13.05 11.15 -5.53
CA GLY A 79 14.13 11.96 -6.10
C GLY A 79 14.83 11.30 -7.30
N ALA A 80 15.01 9.97 -7.27
CA ALA A 80 15.54 9.21 -8.42
C ALA A 80 14.49 9.04 -9.55
N GLU A 81 13.20 9.08 -9.17
CA GLU A 81 12.05 9.00 -10.07
C GLU A 81 11.79 10.33 -10.81
N ALA A 82 11.98 11.47 -10.13
CA ALA A 82 11.57 12.80 -10.60
C ALA A 82 12.19 13.21 -11.96
N GLN A 83 13.39 12.72 -12.29
CA GLN A 83 13.98 12.92 -13.63
C GLN A 83 13.36 12.02 -14.72
N ARG A 84 12.90 10.81 -14.39
CA ARG A 84 12.23 9.88 -15.33
C ARG A 84 10.73 10.14 -15.47
N GLU A 85 10.14 10.79 -14.48
CA GLU A 85 8.71 11.05 -14.37
C GLU A 85 8.30 12.44 -14.92
N ARG A 86 9.26 13.27 -15.35
CA ARG A 86 8.99 14.55 -16.01
C ARG A 86 8.07 14.34 -17.22
N GLY A 87 6.86 14.88 -17.15
CA GLY A 87 5.83 14.77 -18.20
C GLY A 87 4.93 13.54 -18.13
N LYS A 88 5.12 12.64 -17.15
CA LYS A 88 4.17 11.54 -16.92
C LYS A 88 2.95 12.03 -16.13
N LYS A 89 1.83 11.35 -16.35
CA LYS A 89 0.58 11.61 -15.64
C LYS A 89 0.78 11.40 -14.13
N MET A 90 0.27 12.35 -13.34
CA MET A 90 0.12 12.23 -11.89
C MET A 90 -0.56 10.91 -11.53
N ILE A 91 -0.11 10.26 -10.45
CA ILE A 91 -0.76 9.07 -9.91
C ILE A 91 -2.06 9.51 -9.23
N GLY A 92 -3.19 9.05 -9.78
CA GLY A 92 -4.49 9.33 -9.19
C GLY A 92 -4.64 8.66 -7.83
N LYS A 93 -5.37 9.33 -6.91
CA LYS A 93 -5.51 8.88 -5.52
C LYS A 93 -5.97 7.43 -5.37
N GLU A 94 -6.94 6.97 -6.17
CA GLU A 94 -7.41 5.58 -6.06
C GLU A 94 -6.33 4.56 -6.42
N GLU A 95 -5.73 4.69 -7.60
CA GLU A 95 -4.69 3.77 -8.09
C GLU A 95 -3.50 3.73 -7.12
N GLY A 96 -3.05 4.90 -6.68
CA GLY A 96 -1.93 5.01 -5.73
C GLY A 96 -2.25 4.41 -4.37
N GLY A 97 -3.45 4.65 -3.84
CA GLY A 97 -3.88 4.09 -2.56
C GLY A 97 -3.88 2.56 -2.56
N TYR A 98 -4.38 1.94 -3.63
CA TYR A 98 -4.33 0.48 -3.81
C TYR A 98 -2.89 -0.03 -4.00
N ALA A 99 -2.07 0.69 -4.78
CA ALA A 99 -0.68 0.31 -5.03
C ALA A 99 0.17 0.30 -3.75
N PHE A 100 0.11 1.37 -2.95
CA PHE A 100 0.81 1.43 -1.66
C PHE A 100 0.35 0.33 -0.71
N TYR A 101 -0.96 0.14 -0.58
CA TYR A 101 -1.50 -0.88 0.33
C TYR A 101 -1.06 -2.29 -0.09
N LEU A 102 -1.21 -2.64 -1.37
CA LEU A 102 -0.78 -3.93 -1.90
C LEU A 102 0.71 -4.18 -1.66
N PHE A 103 1.56 -3.19 -1.99
CA PHE A 103 3.00 -3.34 -1.87
C PHE A 103 3.44 -3.55 -0.42
N LEU A 104 2.85 -2.82 0.54
CA LEU A 104 3.11 -2.98 1.96
C LEU A 104 2.74 -4.38 2.46
N VAL A 105 1.55 -4.86 2.08
CA VAL A 105 1.09 -6.21 2.45
C VAL A 105 2.03 -7.28 1.90
N LEU A 106 2.38 -7.22 0.60
CA LEU A 106 3.30 -8.19 0.00
C LEU A 106 4.70 -8.11 0.62
N SER A 107 5.19 -6.90 0.93
CA SER A 107 6.49 -6.72 1.60
C SER A 107 6.50 -7.35 2.99
N TYR A 108 5.44 -7.13 3.78
CA TYR A 108 5.32 -7.72 5.10
C TYR A 108 5.23 -9.25 5.05
N LEU A 109 4.48 -9.81 4.10
CA LEU A 109 4.40 -11.26 3.89
C LEU A 109 5.74 -11.88 3.47
N ARG A 110 6.56 -11.15 2.69
CA ARG A 110 7.94 -11.56 2.36
C ARG A 110 8.81 -11.61 3.62
N GLU A 111 8.69 -10.62 4.49
CA GLU A 111 9.49 -10.55 5.72
C GLU A 111 9.11 -11.59 6.76
N LEU A 112 7.84 -12.01 6.76
CA LEU A 112 7.40 -13.19 7.52
C LEU A 112 7.93 -14.51 6.95
N GLY A 113 8.57 -14.50 5.77
CA GLY A 113 9.04 -15.69 5.08
C GLY A 113 7.92 -16.49 4.40
N ILE A 114 6.71 -15.92 4.29
CA ILE A 114 5.59 -16.55 3.58
C ILE A 114 5.81 -16.46 2.07
N LEU A 115 6.30 -15.31 1.60
CA LEU A 115 6.67 -15.11 0.20
C LEU A 115 8.18 -15.27 0.01
N LYS A 116 8.56 -15.99 -1.03
CA LYS A 116 9.93 -16.06 -1.53
C LYS A 116 10.12 -15.08 -2.68
N LYS A 117 9.07 -14.85 -3.48
CA LYS A 117 9.08 -13.93 -4.62
C LYS A 117 9.17 -12.48 -4.19
N ASP A 118 9.70 -11.67 -5.10
CA ASP A 118 9.83 -10.24 -4.86
C ASP A 118 8.45 -9.57 -4.90
N PRO A 119 8.08 -8.74 -3.90
CA PRO A 119 6.88 -7.92 -3.93
C PRO A 119 6.80 -7.00 -5.17
N ALA A 120 7.92 -6.67 -5.81
CA ALA A 120 7.95 -5.99 -7.11
C ALA A 120 7.35 -6.81 -8.26
N GLN A 121 7.17 -8.12 -8.08
CA GLN A 121 6.54 -9.07 -9.01
C GLN A 121 5.20 -9.56 -8.42
N PRO A 122 4.16 -8.71 -8.36
CA PRO A 122 2.95 -8.98 -7.59
C PRO A 122 2.19 -10.21 -8.07
N VAL A 123 2.18 -10.52 -9.38
CA VAL A 123 1.50 -11.71 -9.90
C VAL A 123 2.17 -13.00 -9.42
N GLU A 124 3.51 -13.04 -9.41
CA GLU A 124 4.26 -14.20 -8.91
C GLU A 124 4.08 -14.34 -7.39
N ALA A 125 4.16 -13.22 -6.65
CA ALA A 125 3.93 -13.19 -5.21
C ALA A 125 2.51 -13.66 -4.83
N LEU A 126 1.48 -13.24 -5.57
CA LEU A 126 0.11 -13.69 -5.36
C LEU A 126 -0.05 -15.19 -5.64
N GLY A 127 0.67 -15.72 -6.63
CA GLY A 127 0.69 -17.15 -6.94
C GLY A 127 1.18 -18.00 -5.77
N GLU A 128 2.17 -17.54 -5.01
CA GLU A 128 2.68 -18.26 -3.82
C GLU A 128 1.68 -18.29 -2.65
N LEU A 129 0.72 -17.36 -2.61
CA LEU A 129 -0.26 -17.29 -1.52
C LEU A 129 -1.41 -18.28 -1.67
N VAL A 130 -1.63 -18.85 -2.86
CA VAL A 130 -2.81 -19.69 -3.15
C VAL A 130 -2.96 -20.83 -2.13
N ASP A 131 -1.86 -21.50 -1.81
CA ASP A 131 -1.85 -22.68 -0.93
C ASP A 131 -1.75 -22.32 0.57
N VAL A 132 -1.35 -21.09 0.90
CA VAL A 132 -1.07 -20.66 2.29
C VAL A 132 -1.95 -19.49 2.76
N GLN A 133 -2.96 -19.10 1.97
CA GLN A 133 -3.74 -17.89 2.18
C GLN A 133 -4.38 -17.77 3.57
N VAL A 134 -4.84 -18.87 4.16
CA VAL A 134 -5.48 -18.86 5.50
C VAL A 134 -4.47 -18.52 6.59
N LEU A 135 -3.29 -19.13 6.52
CA LEU A 135 -2.20 -18.83 7.46
C LEU A 135 -1.66 -17.41 7.24
N ALA A 136 -1.46 -17.02 5.98
CA ALA A 136 -0.99 -15.70 5.60
C ALA A 136 -1.94 -14.59 6.09
N ALA A 137 -3.26 -14.77 5.93
CA ALA A 137 -4.26 -13.82 6.41
C ALA A 137 -4.16 -13.64 7.93
N LYS A 138 -4.12 -14.74 8.70
CA LYS A 138 -4.02 -14.68 10.17
C LYS A 138 -2.76 -13.94 10.65
N LEU A 139 -1.62 -14.17 10.01
CA LEU A 139 -0.35 -13.53 10.37
C LEU A 139 -0.28 -12.06 9.93
N LEU A 140 -1.01 -11.70 8.86
CA LEU A 140 -1.11 -10.35 8.33
C LEU A 140 -2.05 -9.46 9.14
N THR A 141 -3.14 -10.01 9.71
CA THR A 141 -4.19 -9.24 10.39
C THR A 141 -3.66 -8.22 11.41
N PRO A 142 -2.74 -8.55 12.34
CA PRO A 142 -2.26 -7.57 13.32
C PRO A 142 -1.55 -6.38 12.67
N TYR A 143 -0.77 -6.63 11.61
CA TYR A 143 -0.08 -5.59 10.84
C TYR A 143 -1.07 -4.68 10.12
N CYS A 144 -2.06 -5.26 9.41
CA CYS A 144 -3.09 -4.48 8.71
C CYS A 144 -3.97 -3.67 9.66
N ILE A 145 -4.33 -4.21 10.83
CA ILE A 145 -5.06 -3.46 11.86
C ILE A 145 -4.25 -2.25 12.31
N GLN A 146 -2.93 -2.41 12.50
CA GLN A 146 -2.09 -1.31 12.94
C GLN A 146 -1.94 -0.25 11.84
N LEU A 147 -1.73 -0.64 10.57
CA LEU A 147 -1.74 0.30 9.45
C LEU A 147 -3.07 1.07 9.35
N LYS A 148 -4.21 0.39 9.53
CA LYS A 148 -5.53 1.03 9.56
C LYS A 148 -5.61 2.10 10.65
N LYS A 149 -5.25 1.76 11.89
CA LYS A 149 -5.30 2.71 13.02
C LYS A 149 -4.41 3.93 12.79
N LEU A 150 -3.19 3.72 12.30
CA LEU A 150 -2.25 4.80 11.99
C LEU A 150 -2.80 5.70 10.87
N ALA A 151 -3.30 5.10 9.79
CA ALA A 151 -3.90 5.84 8.68
C ALA A 151 -5.14 6.64 9.11
N GLU A 152 -5.96 6.10 10.02
CA GLU A 152 -7.14 6.79 10.57
C GLU A 152 -6.77 7.97 11.46
N ALA A 153 -5.69 7.84 12.24
CA ALA A 153 -5.22 8.91 13.12
C ALA A 153 -4.55 10.06 12.34
N VAL A 154 -3.81 9.75 11.29
CA VAL A 154 -3.03 10.73 10.53
C VAL A 154 -3.84 11.38 9.41
N TYR A 155 -4.56 10.59 8.62
CA TYR A 155 -5.27 11.08 7.44
C TYR A 155 -6.75 11.31 7.76
N THR A 156 -7.02 12.00 8.88
CA THR A 156 -8.38 12.41 9.26
C THR A 156 -9.07 13.11 8.09
N ARG A 157 -10.40 12.91 7.97
CA ARG A 157 -11.17 13.66 6.96
C ARG A 157 -10.99 15.14 7.28
N GLU A 158 -10.73 15.96 6.26
CA GLU A 158 -10.78 17.41 6.43
C GLU A 158 -12.05 17.83 7.18
N LYS A 159 -11.90 18.84 8.04
CA LYS A 159 -13.00 19.43 8.82
C LYS A 159 -14.18 19.74 7.89
N PRO A 160 -15.43 19.53 8.32
CA PRO A 160 -16.55 20.19 7.66
C PRO A 160 -16.24 21.68 7.61
N GLY A 161 -16.14 22.24 6.40
CA GLY A 161 -16.03 23.68 6.23
C GLY A 161 -17.29 24.35 6.77
N GLY A 162 -17.09 25.48 7.45
CA GLY A 162 -18.14 26.42 7.81
C GLY A 162 -18.39 26.52 9.31
N GLU A 163 -17.68 27.43 9.96
CA GLU A 163 -18.27 28.55 10.71
C GLU A 163 -17.44 29.81 10.44
#